data_AF-A0A2V5PH70-F1
#
_entry.id   AF-A0A2V5PH70-F1
#
_cell.length_a   1.000
_cell.length_b   1.000
_cell.length_c   1.000
_cell.angle_alpha   90.00
_cell.angle_beta   90.00
_cell.angle_gamma   90.00
#
_symmetry.space_group_name_H-M   'P 1'
#
loop_
_entity.id
_entity.type
_entity.pdbx_description
1 polymer ?
#
loop_
_entity_poly.entity_id
_entity_poly.type
_entity_poly.pdbx_seq_one_letter_code
_entity_poly.pdbx_strand_id
1 'polypeptide(L)'
;DRVEEVAIVRRGENHGWNVFEGFEPFSNRYRRAGENYVAPVFAYRRKFGNSITGGYVYRGDKTSSLYGVYVCGDYTSKRIWGLTQENRVLKTVRQIAVSPQFISSFATDEAGNIYVVGYEGMVYKIDFSSADFKT
;
A
#
# COMPACT_ATOMS: atom_id res chain seq x y z
N ASP A 1 -5.98 -13.73 -9.02
CA ASP A 1 -5.55 -13.06 -7.81
C ASP A 1 -6.53 -13.27 -6.67
N ARG A 2 -6.08 -13.58 -5.46
CA ARG A 2 -6.88 -13.70 -4.23
C ARG A 2 -6.63 -12.55 -3.27
N VAL A 3 -5.50 -11.86 -3.41
CA VAL A 3 -5.08 -10.77 -2.53
C VAL A 3 -4.43 -9.65 -3.32
N GLU A 4 -4.46 -8.45 -2.76
CA GLU A 4 -3.57 -7.37 -3.18
C GLU A 4 -2.41 -7.26 -2.20
N GLU A 5 -1.24 -6.80 -2.63
CA GLU A 5 -0.04 -6.74 -1.80
C GLU A 5 0.83 -5.50 -2.02
N VAL A 6 1.63 -5.15 -1.00
CA VAL A 6 2.67 -4.12 -1.01
C VAL A 6 3.97 -4.77 -0.57
N ALA A 7 5.00 -4.70 -1.41
CA ALA A 7 6.32 -5.24 -1.13
C ALA A 7 7.41 -4.16 -1.21
N ILE A 8 8.53 -4.38 -0.50
CA ILE A 8 9.75 -3.59 -0.63
C ILE A 8 10.74 -4.39 -1.46
N VAL A 9 10.91 -4.00 -2.73
CA VAL A 9 11.78 -4.70 -3.68
C VAL A 9 13.25 -4.34 -3.45
N ARG A 10 14.13 -5.34 -3.40
CA ARG A 10 15.59 -5.16 -3.55
C ARG A 10 16.10 -5.98 -4.74
N ARG A 11 17.27 -5.58 -5.23
CA ARG A 11 17.93 -6.22 -6.37
C ARG A 11 18.12 -7.72 -6.13
N GLY A 12 17.68 -8.53 -7.10
CA GLY A 12 17.88 -9.98 -7.11
C GLY A 12 16.87 -10.79 -6.30
N GLU A 13 15.88 -10.15 -5.70
CA GLU A 13 14.86 -10.85 -4.92
C GLU A 13 13.78 -11.47 -5.79
N ASN A 14 13.31 -12.65 -5.36
CA ASN A 14 12.15 -13.31 -5.92
C ASN A 14 10.96 -13.10 -4.98
N HIS A 15 9.94 -12.36 -5.42
CA HIS A 15 8.76 -12.05 -4.61
C HIS A 15 7.66 -13.13 -4.67
N GLY A 16 7.95 -14.29 -5.26
CA GLY A 16 7.17 -15.49 -5.02
C GLY A 16 6.02 -15.74 -5.98
N TRP A 17 5.54 -14.78 -6.78
CA TRP A 17 4.47 -15.08 -7.74
C TRP A 17 4.96 -16.06 -8.83
N ASN A 18 4.24 -17.13 -9.16
CA ASN A 18 2.93 -17.57 -8.65
C ASN A 18 3.03 -18.79 -7.69
N VAL A 19 4.15 -18.95 -6.98
CA VAL A 19 4.30 -19.92 -5.89
C VAL A 19 3.56 -19.43 -4.63
N PHE A 20 3.66 -18.15 -4.34
CA PHE A 20 2.94 -17.44 -3.27
C PHE A 20 2.07 -16.33 -3.86
N GLU A 21 1.03 -15.97 -3.12
CA GLU A 21 0.11 -14.86 -3.39
C GLU A 21 -0.16 -14.18 -2.03
N GLY A 22 0.43 -13.01 -1.82
CA GLY A 22 0.56 -12.45 -0.47
C GLY A 22 1.43 -13.32 0.44
N PHE A 23 0.91 -13.60 1.63
CA PHE A 23 1.55 -14.48 2.62
C PHE A 23 1.15 -15.96 2.48
N GLU A 24 0.33 -16.31 1.49
CA GLU A 24 -0.26 -17.64 1.36
C GLU A 24 0.36 -18.41 0.17
N PRO A 25 0.58 -19.73 0.31
CA PRO A 25 0.88 -20.57 -0.85
C PRO A 25 -0.22 -20.48 -1.92
N PHE A 26 0.18 -20.46 -3.18
CA PHE A 26 -0.74 -20.42 -4.32
C PHE A 26 -0.55 -21.60 -5.27
N SER A 27 0.68 -21.90 -5.68
CA SER A 27 0.96 -23.01 -6.59
C SER A 27 2.29 -23.68 -6.31
N ASN A 28 2.35 -25.00 -6.52
CA ASN A 28 3.63 -25.73 -6.52
C ASN A 28 4.24 -25.85 -7.93
N ARG A 29 3.55 -25.42 -9.00
CA ARG A 29 3.96 -25.66 -10.39
C ARG A 29 5.35 -25.11 -10.72
N TYR A 30 5.70 -23.95 -10.16
CA TYR A 30 6.98 -23.27 -10.39
C TYR A 30 7.83 -23.18 -9.12
N ARG A 31 7.50 -24.00 -8.12
CA ARG A 31 8.24 -24.03 -6.86
C ARG A 31 9.59 -24.69 -7.10
N ARG A 32 10.68 -23.97 -6.80
CA ARG A 32 12.04 -24.48 -6.90
C ARG A 32 12.57 -24.83 -5.52
N ALA A 33 13.21 -26.00 -5.40
CA ALA A 33 13.88 -26.39 -4.17
C ALA A 33 15.07 -25.44 -3.90
N GLY A 34 15.24 -25.01 -2.65
CA GLY A 34 16.33 -24.09 -2.25
C GLY A 34 16.12 -22.62 -2.64
N GLU A 35 15.02 -22.28 -3.32
CA GLU A 35 14.70 -20.89 -3.64
C GLU A 35 14.28 -20.12 -2.38
N ASN A 36 14.78 -18.89 -2.24
CA ASN A 36 14.31 -17.96 -1.22
C ASN A 36 13.26 -17.00 -1.81
N TYR A 37 12.05 -17.03 -1.25
CA TYR A 37 10.96 -16.13 -1.65
C TYR A 37 10.78 -15.03 -0.60
N VAL A 38 10.69 -13.79 -1.05
CA VAL A 38 10.58 -12.61 -0.18
C VAL A 38 9.12 -12.22 -0.03
N ALA A 39 8.61 -12.33 1.19
CA ALA A 39 7.24 -11.96 1.53
C ALA A 39 6.96 -10.46 1.32
N PRO A 40 5.70 -10.07 1.05
CA PRO A 40 5.31 -8.67 1.05
C PRO A 40 5.34 -8.08 2.47
N VAL A 41 5.24 -6.77 2.56
CA VAL A 41 5.05 -6.06 3.84
C VAL A 41 3.59 -6.13 4.26
N PHE A 42 2.66 -5.93 3.32
CA PHE A 42 1.24 -5.88 3.57
C PHE A 42 0.50 -6.61 2.47
N ALA A 43 -0.57 -7.34 2.82
CA ALA A 43 -1.47 -7.95 1.87
C ALA A 43 -2.89 -8.01 2.44
N TYR A 44 -3.90 -7.93 1.57
CA TYR A 44 -5.30 -8.03 1.98
C TYR A 44 -6.13 -8.82 0.98
N ARG A 45 -7.12 -9.54 1.51
CA ARG A 45 -8.08 -10.33 0.71
C ARG A 45 -9.10 -9.43 0.01
N ARG A 46 -9.70 -9.96 -1.06
CA ARG A 46 -10.72 -9.28 -1.88
C ARG A 46 -11.89 -8.61 -1.15
N LYS A 47 -12.22 -9.06 0.06
CA LYS A 47 -13.24 -8.40 0.89
C LYS A 47 -12.88 -6.97 1.32
N PHE A 48 -11.59 -6.62 1.28
CA PHE A 48 -11.09 -5.29 1.67
C PHE A 48 -10.78 -4.38 0.48
N GLY A 49 -10.72 -4.93 -0.74
CA GLY A 49 -10.36 -4.24 -1.98
C GLY A 49 -9.89 -5.25 -3.03
N ASN A 50 -9.82 -4.86 -4.30
CA ASN A 50 -9.54 -5.78 -5.42
C ASN A 50 -8.46 -5.31 -6.39
N SER A 51 -7.88 -4.13 -6.16
CA SER A 51 -6.84 -3.57 -7.02
C SER A 51 -6.17 -2.44 -6.27
N ILE A 52 -5.01 -2.72 -5.67
CA ILE A 52 -4.23 -1.68 -5.01
C ILE A 52 -3.57 -0.81 -6.09
N THR A 53 -3.85 0.49 -6.09
CA THR A 53 -3.26 1.45 -7.03
C THR A 53 -1.83 1.84 -6.61
N GLY A 54 -1.51 1.70 -5.32
CA GLY A 54 -0.25 2.18 -4.72
C GLY A 54 -0.42 3.56 -4.09
N GLY A 55 0.68 4.33 -3.97
CA GLY A 55 0.66 5.69 -3.43
C GLY A 55 2.06 6.21 -3.05
N TYR A 56 2.16 7.02 -2.00
CA TYR A 56 3.38 7.77 -1.63
C TYR A 56 3.65 7.70 -0.13
N VAL A 57 4.92 7.88 0.24
CA VAL A 57 5.28 8.06 1.65
C VAL A 57 5.14 9.54 2.03
N TYR A 58 4.38 9.83 3.10
CA TYR A 58 4.15 11.21 3.51
C TYR A 58 5.43 11.87 4.07
N ARG A 59 5.72 13.07 3.58
CA ARG A 59 6.94 13.84 3.88
C ARG A 59 6.70 15.34 4.13
N GLY A 60 5.43 15.79 4.17
CA GLY A 60 5.13 17.22 4.19
C GLY A 60 5.41 17.94 5.52
N ASP A 61 5.23 17.25 6.65
CA ASP A 61 5.52 17.81 7.98
C ASP A 61 6.23 16.78 8.85
N LYS A 62 7.48 17.08 9.25
CA LYS A 62 8.30 16.22 10.10
C LYS A 62 7.77 16.04 11.52
N THR A 63 6.91 16.95 11.98
CA THR A 63 6.30 16.90 13.32
C THR A 63 4.99 16.10 13.33
N SER A 64 4.41 15.85 12.14
CA SER A 64 3.24 15.01 11.98
C SER A 64 3.56 13.56 12.30
N SER A 65 2.63 12.87 12.97
CA SER A 65 2.76 11.43 13.21
C SER A 65 2.69 10.59 11.94
N LEU A 66 2.25 11.18 10.82
CA LEU A 66 2.26 10.53 9.52
C LEU A 66 3.61 10.63 8.80
N TYR A 67 4.57 11.42 9.28
CA TYR A 67 5.87 11.50 8.64
C TYR A 67 6.54 10.12 8.65
N GLY A 68 6.77 9.54 7.47
CA GLY A 68 7.26 8.15 7.37
C GLY A 68 6.22 7.14 6.91
N VAL A 69 4.93 7.45 7.03
CA VAL A 69 3.83 6.54 6.71
C VAL A 69 3.65 6.42 5.21
N TYR A 70 3.60 5.20 4.70
CA TYR A 70 3.24 4.92 3.32
C TYR A 70 1.72 4.96 3.18
N VAL A 71 1.23 5.90 2.38
CA VAL A 71 -0.19 6.08 2.08
C VAL A 71 -0.48 5.45 0.73
N CYS A 72 -1.41 4.52 0.68
CA CYS A 72 -1.82 3.83 -0.54
C CYS A 72 -3.33 3.62 -0.62
N GLY A 73 -3.85 3.43 -1.82
CA GLY A 73 -5.29 3.26 -2.04
C GLY A 73 -5.64 2.05 -2.89
N ASP A 74 -6.89 1.61 -2.77
CA ASP A 74 -7.48 0.58 -3.61
C ASP A 74 -8.49 1.20 -4.57
N TYR A 75 -8.35 0.89 -5.87
CA TYR A 75 -9.20 1.38 -6.95
C TYR A 75 -10.67 1.11 -6.67
N THR A 76 -11.04 -0.14 -6.36
CA THR A 76 -12.45 -0.57 -6.29
C THR A 76 -13.15 -0.13 -5.00
N SER A 77 -12.50 -0.29 -3.86
CA SER A 77 -13.09 0.01 -2.55
C SER A 77 -12.97 1.48 -2.18
N LYS A 78 -12.10 2.22 -2.88
CA LYS A 78 -11.76 3.62 -2.62
C LYS A 78 -11.12 3.86 -1.25
N ARG A 79 -10.82 2.80 -0.49
CA ARG A 79 -10.19 2.90 0.82
C ARG A 79 -8.75 3.37 0.64
N ILE A 80 -8.34 4.28 1.52
CA ILE A 80 -6.97 4.77 1.61
C ILE A 80 -6.40 4.29 2.94
N TRP A 81 -5.28 3.59 2.86
CA TRP A 81 -4.56 2.99 3.97
C TRP A 81 -3.29 3.78 4.27
N GLY A 82 -2.95 3.91 5.55
CA GLY A 82 -1.63 4.31 6.01
C GLY A 82 -0.91 3.09 6.62
N LEU A 83 0.34 2.87 6.22
CA LEU A 83 1.16 1.71 6.57
C LEU A 83 2.49 2.16 7.18
N THR A 84 2.88 1.56 8.30
CA THR A 84 4.25 1.62 8.83
C THR A 84 4.87 0.24 8.85
N GLN A 85 6.19 0.19 8.69
CA GLN A 85 6.94 -1.06 8.74
C GLN A 85 8.27 -0.85 9.46
N GLU A 86 8.79 -1.94 10.00
CA GLU A 86 10.16 -2.05 10.50
C GLU A 86 10.78 -3.32 9.93
N ASN A 87 11.98 -3.22 9.35
CA ASN A 87 12.68 -4.37 8.78
C ASN A 87 11.84 -5.22 7.80
N ARG A 88 11.00 -4.55 7.00
CA ARG A 88 10.04 -5.14 6.04
C ARG A 88 8.87 -5.88 6.67
N VAL A 89 8.67 -5.74 7.98
CA VAL A 89 7.53 -6.30 8.70
C VAL A 89 6.55 -5.18 9.00
N LEU A 90 5.28 -5.38 8.65
CA LEU A 90 4.20 -4.45 9.00
C LEU A 90 4.18 -4.20 10.50
N LYS A 91 4.11 -2.92 10.90
CA LYS A 91 3.91 -2.50 12.29
C LYS A 91 2.49 -2.02 12.51
N THR A 92 2.03 -1.09 11.68
CA THR A 92 0.69 -0.53 11.77
C THR A 92 0.07 -0.44 10.39
N VAL A 93 -1.22 -0.78 10.31
CA VAL A 93 -2.10 -0.46 9.19
C VAL A 93 -3.35 0.23 9.71
N ARG A 94 -3.73 1.36 9.11
CA ARG A 94 -4.98 2.06 9.40
C ARG A 94 -5.67 2.46 8.12
N GLN A 95 -6.99 2.34 8.04
CA GLN A 95 -7.72 3.10 7.04
C GLN A 95 -7.76 4.54 7.51
N ILE A 96 -7.28 5.46 6.68
CA ILE A 96 -7.16 6.88 7.05
C ILE A 96 -8.15 7.75 6.30
N ALA A 97 -8.66 7.29 5.15
CA ALA A 97 -9.65 8.01 4.36
C ALA A 97 -10.38 7.07 3.39
N VAL A 98 -11.41 7.62 2.73
CA VAL A 98 -12.08 7.02 1.57
C VAL A 98 -12.13 8.07 0.47
N SER A 99 -11.67 7.72 -0.73
CA SER A 99 -11.75 8.61 -1.88
C SER A 99 -13.20 8.77 -2.37
N PRO A 100 -13.61 9.99 -2.79
CA PRO A 100 -14.91 10.20 -3.44
C PRO A 100 -15.06 9.35 -4.72
N GLN A 101 -13.99 9.25 -5.52
CA GLN A 101 -13.94 8.53 -6.79
C GLN A 101 -13.06 7.27 -6.73
N PHE A 102 -13.21 6.38 -7.71
CA PHE A 102 -12.24 5.30 -7.91
C PHE A 102 -10.84 5.88 -8.11
N ILE A 103 -9.84 5.26 -7.48
CA ILE A 103 -8.49 5.82 -7.36
C ILE A 103 -7.65 5.39 -8.57
N SER A 104 -7.40 6.31 -9.49
CA SER A 104 -6.58 6.04 -10.68
C SER A 104 -5.08 6.25 -10.43
N SER A 105 -4.73 7.21 -9.57
CA SER A 105 -3.35 7.49 -9.17
C SER A 105 -3.29 8.29 -7.88
N PHE A 106 -2.07 8.56 -7.41
CA PHE A 106 -1.76 9.57 -6.40
C PHE A 106 -0.76 10.58 -6.97
N ALA A 107 -0.62 11.73 -6.31
CA ALA A 107 0.40 12.72 -6.60
C ALA A 107 0.89 13.41 -5.32
N THR A 108 2.03 14.11 -5.41
CA THR A 108 2.55 14.96 -4.34
C THR A 108 2.91 16.34 -4.86
N ASP A 109 2.74 17.37 -4.02
CA ASP A 109 3.30 18.70 -4.29
C ASP A 109 4.69 18.88 -3.64
N GLU A 110 5.31 20.04 -3.86
CA GLU A 110 6.62 20.38 -3.30
C GLU A 110 6.61 20.49 -1.77
N ALA A 111 5.44 20.76 -1.18
CA ALA A 111 5.24 20.79 0.26
C ALA A 111 4.99 19.38 0.85
N GLY A 112 5.06 18.32 0.04
CA GLY A 112 4.87 16.94 0.47
C GLY A 112 3.43 16.58 0.87
N ASN A 113 2.44 17.40 0.48
CA ASN A 113 1.03 17.02 0.56
C ASN A 113 0.75 15.90 -0.43
N ILE A 114 -0.16 14.99 -0.07
CA ILE A 114 -0.57 13.89 -0.95
C ILE A 114 -1.95 14.18 -1.52
N TYR A 115 -2.10 13.87 -2.80
CA TYR A 115 -3.33 14.01 -3.56
C TYR A 115 -3.75 12.66 -4.14
N VAL A 116 -5.06 12.47 -4.27
CA VAL A 116 -5.68 11.36 -5.01
C VAL A 116 -6.12 11.89 -6.37
N VAL A 117 -5.75 11.17 -7.43
CA VAL A 117 -6.32 11.37 -8.76
C VAL A 117 -7.48 10.39 -8.90
N GLY A 118 -8.67 10.94 -9.06
CA GLY A 118 -9.88 10.18 -9.29
C GLY A 118 -10.03 9.78 -10.75
N TYR A 119 -10.69 8.65 -10.98
CA TYR A 119 -10.89 8.09 -12.31
C TYR A 119 -11.71 8.99 -13.24
N GLU A 120 -12.57 9.87 -12.70
CA GLU A 120 -13.36 10.82 -13.48
C GLU A 120 -12.61 12.15 -13.70
N GLY A 121 -11.31 12.20 -13.37
CA GLY A 121 -10.42 13.33 -13.66
C GLY A 121 -10.29 14.37 -12.54
N MET A 122 -10.93 14.17 -11.38
CA MET A 122 -10.81 15.09 -10.25
C MET A 122 -9.56 14.81 -9.42
N VAL A 123 -8.99 15.86 -8.82
CA VAL A 123 -7.83 15.75 -7.93
C VAL A 123 -8.23 16.22 -6.53
N TYR A 124 -8.03 15.36 -5.52
CA TYR A 124 -8.41 15.62 -4.13
C TYR A 124 -7.17 15.65 -3.26
N LYS A 125 -6.99 16.72 -2.46
CA LYS A 125 -5.99 16.73 -1.40
C LYS A 125 -6.45 15.83 -0.26
N ILE A 126 -5.58 14.96 0.24
CA ILE A 126 -5.89 14.14 1.42
C ILE A 126 -5.80 15.03 2.66
N ASP A 127 -6.87 15.05 3.46
CA ASP A 127 -6.85 15.59 4.81
C ASP A 127 -6.45 14.51 5.81
N PHE A 128 -5.41 14.79 6.57
CA PHE A 128 -4.81 13.89 7.54
C PHE A 128 -5.22 14.19 8.99
N SER A 129 -6.02 15.23 9.21
CA SER A 129 -6.39 15.74 10.54
C SER A 129 -7.03 14.69 11.46
N SER A 130 -7.68 13.67 10.89
CA SER A 130 -8.36 12.59 11.63
C SER A 130 -7.52 11.31 11.82
N ALA A 131 -6.30 11.27 11.27
CA ALA A 131 -5.42 10.11 11.35
C ALA A 131 -4.25 10.37 12.31
N ASP A 132 -4.03 9.45 13.26
CA ASP A 132 -2.89 9.49 14.16
C ASP A 132 -2.11 8.18 14.15
N PHE A 133 -0.79 8.30 14.04
CA PHE A 133 0.19 7.21 14.06
C PHE A 133 1.17 7.31 15.22
N LYS A 134 0.93 8.18 16.21
CA LYS A 134 1.61 8.09 17.51
C LYS A 134 1.34 6.72 18.12
N THR A 135 2.42 6.08 18.59
CA THR A 135 2.39 4.82 19.35
C THR A 135 1.67 4.97 20.67
#